data_AF-A0A258ZJ92-F1
#
_entry.id   AF-A0A258ZJ92-F1
#
_cell.length_a   1.000
_cell.length_b   1.000
_cell.length_c   1.000
_cell.angle_alpha   90.00
_cell.angle_beta   90.00
_cell.angle_gamma   90.00
#
_symmetry.space_group_name_H-M   'P 1'
#
loop_
_entity.id
_entity.type
_entity.pdbx_description
1 polymer ?
#
loop_
_entity_poly.entity_id
_entity_poly.type
_entity_poly.pdbx_seq_one_letter_code
_entity_poly.pdbx_strand_id
1 'polypeptide(L)'
;MAEIFNTIHRGFIRHIDAFEILGILPNGHFFREIILGQGAGYRKLWCDRALDFIQRNGCRVVCLDPDNGIEPLGMKRLSIIKQGKYTTLEEDLESVEHVMVYQHFNRLKKHDQQMMEAKERFQTLYEGRAAVTIIRHNPVQPRFYILLSKSGHAIDAKHCLEHRMYDSRAFFSVL
;
A
#
# COMPACT_ATOMS: atom_id res chain seq x y z
N MET A 1 14.07 -12.48 14.85
CA MET A 1 13.08 -11.48 14.41
C MET A 1 13.30 -10.11 15.06
N ALA A 2 13.22 -9.97 16.38
CA ALA A 2 13.38 -8.66 17.06
C ALA A 2 14.73 -7.96 16.79
N GLU A 3 15.83 -8.73 16.74
CA GLU A 3 17.18 -8.18 16.48
C GLU A 3 17.32 -7.67 15.04
N ILE A 4 16.82 -8.43 14.06
CA ILE A 4 16.80 -8.02 12.64
C ILE A 4 15.95 -6.75 12.45
N PHE A 5 14.75 -6.73 13.04
CA PHE A 5 13.89 -5.54 13.02
C PHE A 5 14.59 -4.34 13.67
N ASN A 6 15.31 -4.53 14.78
CA ASN A 6 16.08 -3.47 15.42
C ASN A 6 17.23 -2.96 14.54
N THR A 7 17.92 -3.84 13.80
CA THR A 7 18.99 -3.45 12.86
C THR A 7 18.47 -2.61 11.70
N ILE A 8 17.34 -3.00 11.11
CA ILE A 8 16.68 -2.23 10.04
C ILE A 8 16.12 -0.92 10.59
N HIS A 9 15.41 -0.96 11.72
CA HIS A 9 14.71 0.19 12.30
C HIS A 9 15.66 1.26 12.84
N ARG A 10 16.82 0.88 13.40
CA ARG A 10 17.85 1.83 13.87
C ARG A 10 18.63 2.50 12.73
N GLY A 11 18.33 2.15 11.48
CA GLY A 11 18.76 2.92 10.31
C GLY A 11 20.17 2.62 9.81
N PHE A 12 20.79 1.51 10.24
CA PHE A 12 22.07 1.06 9.68
C PHE A 12 21.92 0.57 8.24
N ILE A 13 20.73 0.07 7.88
CA ILE A 13 20.36 -0.30 6.51
C ILE A 13 18.96 0.23 6.23
N ARG A 14 18.83 1.23 5.35
CA ARG A 14 17.55 1.82 4.91
C ARG A 14 17.23 1.44 3.46
N HIS A 15 17.40 0.17 3.13
CA HIS A 15 17.07 -0.36 1.82
C HIS A 15 16.07 -1.49 1.97
N ILE A 16 15.07 -1.50 1.08
CA ILE A 16 13.96 -2.46 1.13
C ILE A 16 14.41 -3.88 0.78
N ASP A 17 15.52 -4.02 0.06
CA ASP A 17 16.17 -5.30 -0.26
C ASP A 17 16.65 -6.05 0.98
N ALA A 18 16.95 -5.35 2.07
CA ALA A 18 17.26 -5.97 3.35
C ALA A 18 16.11 -6.86 3.84
N PHE A 19 14.84 -6.51 3.56
CA PHE A 19 13.69 -7.34 3.93
C PHE A 19 13.63 -8.63 3.10
N GLU A 20 14.01 -8.59 1.81
CA GLU A 20 14.12 -9.78 0.95
C GLU A 20 15.29 -10.66 1.38
N ILE A 21 16.49 -10.07 1.52
CA ILE A 21 17.73 -10.76 1.89
C ILE A 21 17.58 -11.48 3.24
N LEU A 22 16.90 -10.83 4.19
CA LEU A 22 16.70 -11.36 5.54
C LEU A 22 15.47 -12.26 5.63
N GLY A 23 14.73 -12.47 4.54
CA GLY A 23 13.56 -13.34 4.49
C GLY A 23 12.45 -12.91 5.44
N ILE A 24 12.34 -11.60 5.76
CA ILE A 24 11.34 -11.07 6.69
C ILE A 24 9.93 -11.36 6.18
N LEU A 25 9.76 -11.26 4.87
CA LEU A 25 8.56 -11.69 4.15
C LEU A 25 8.98 -12.84 3.21
N PRO A 26 8.85 -14.11 3.64
CA PRO A 26 9.35 -15.25 2.87
C PRO A 26 8.68 -15.41 1.50
N ASN A 27 7.50 -14.80 1.30
CA ASN A 27 6.79 -14.75 0.02
C ASN A 27 6.66 -13.31 -0.52
N GLY A 28 7.47 -12.38 0.00
CA GLY A 28 7.48 -10.98 -0.40
C GLY A 28 8.45 -10.75 -1.55
N HIS A 29 8.04 -9.92 -2.51
CA HIS A 29 8.91 -9.45 -3.58
C HIS A 29 8.70 -7.95 -3.78
N PHE A 30 9.79 -7.21 -4.01
CA PHE A 30 9.77 -5.76 -4.09
C PHE A 30 10.25 -5.27 -5.46
N PHE A 31 9.35 -4.63 -6.19
CA PHE A 31 9.65 -3.87 -7.40
C PHE A 31 10.17 -2.49 -7.00
N ARG A 32 11.50 -2.33 -6.99
CA ARG A 32 12.21 -1.16 -6.43
C ARG A 32 12.74 -0.20 -7.49
N GLU A 33 12.53 -0.51 -8.77
CA GLU A 33 13.03 0.30 -9.86
C GLU A 33 12.41 1.69 -9.83
N ILE A 34 13.24 2.71 -9.92
CA ILE A 34 12.78 4.09 -9.94
C ILE A 34 11.97 4.33 -11.23
N ILE A 35 10.73 4.79 -11.06
CA ILE A 35 9.86 5.23 -12.17
C ILE A 35 10.26 6.67 -12.57
N LEU A 36 11.42 6.86 -13.20
CA LEU A 36 11.86 8.17 -13.72
C LEU A 36 11.97 8.17 -15.24
N GLY A 37 11.39 9.18 -15.88
CA GLY A 37 11.90 9.77 -17.13
C GLY A 37 11.83 8.94 -18.43
N GLN A 38 11.26 7.74 -18.44
CA GLN A 38 11.37 6.81 -19.59
C GLN A 38 10.23 6.96 -20.65
N GLY A 39 9.48 8.06 -20.63
CA GLY A 39 8.42 8.33 -21.61
C GLY A 39 7.07 7.67 -21.30
N ALA A 40 6.09 7.88 -22.18
CA ALA A 40 4.77 7.26 -22.07
C ALA A 40 4.87 5.73 -22.21
N GLY A 41 4.32 4.97 -21.27
CA GLY A 41 4.25 3.50 -21.32
C GLY A 41 5.15 2.75 -20.34
N TYR A 42 6.23 3.36 -19.80
CA TYR A 42 7.11 2.67 -18.85
C TYR A 42 6.40 2.26 -17.55
N ARG A 43 5.53 3.13 -17.01
CA ARG A 43 4.72 2.82 -15.83
C ARG A 43 3.84 1.59 -16.08
N LYS A 44 3.21 1.52 -17.25
CA LYS A 44 2.40 0.37 -17.64
C LYS A 44 3.25 -0.91 -17.68
N LEU A 45 4.42 -0.87 -18.33
CA LEU A 45 5.32 -2.02 -18.37
C LEU A 45 5.78 -2.46 -16.97
N TRP A 46 6.04 -1.50 -16.09
CA TRP A 46 6.40 -1.78 -14.70
C TRP A 46 5.24 -2.47 -13.95
N CYS A 47 4.01 -1.98 -14.10
CA CYS A 47 2.81 -2.63 -13.57
C CYS A 47 2.59 -4.02 -14.20
N ASP A 48 2.73 -4.17 -15.51
CA ASP A 48 2.55 -5.45 -16.23
C ASP A 48 3.53 -6.50 -15.69
N ARG A 49 4.79 -6.14 -15.42
CA ARG A 49 5.78 -7.05 -14.79
C ARG A 49 5.37 -7.49 -13.39
N ALA A 50 4.80 -6.58 -12.60
CA ALA A 50 4.29 -6.92 -11.28
C ALA A 50 3.10 -7.88 -11.37
N LEU A 51 2.17 -7.62 -12.29
CA LEU A 51 1.02 -8.49 -12.58
C LEU A 51 1.44 -9.88 -13.05
N ASP A 52 2.41 -9.97 -13.97
CA ASP A 52 2.97 -11.24 -14.44
C ASP A 52 3.57 -12.04 -13.28
N PHE A 53 4.31 -11.38 -12.38
CA PHE A 53 4.88 -12.02 -11.20
C PHE A 53 3.77 -12.54 -10.27
N ILE A 54 2.75 -11.72 -10.01
CA ILE A 54 1.62 -12.08 -9.17
C ILE A 54 0.91 -13.33 -9.72
N GLN A 55 0.61 -13.34 -11.01
CA GLN A 55 -0.07 -14.44 -11.68
C GLN A 55 0.76 -15.74 -11.64
N ARG A 56 2.07 -15.66 -11.89
CA ARG A 56 2.95 -16.84 -11.91
C ARG A 56 3.19 -17.44 -10.54
N ASN A 57 3.18 -16.62 -9.48
CA ASN A 57 3.51 -17.06 -8.13
C ASN A 57 2.28 -17.21 -7.22
N GLY A 58 1.07 -16.99 -7.75
CA GLY A 58 -0.17 -17.07 -6.97
C GLY A 58 -0.23 -16.05 -5.83
N CYS A 59 0.36 -14.87 -6.02
CA CYS A 59 0.31 -13.83 -5.01
C CYS A 59 -1.11 -13.28 -4.88
N ARG A 60 -1.59 -13.09 -3.65
CA ARG A 60 -2.95 -12.58 -3.39
C ARG A 60 -3.00 -11.10 -3.04
N VAL A 61 -1.86 -10.54 -2.62
CA VAL A 61 -1.76 -9.20 -2.08
C VAL A 61 -0.72 -8.39 -2.83
N VAL A 62 -1.10 -7.18 -3.24
CA VAL A 62 -0.19 -6.16 -3.76
C VAL A 62 -0.16 -4.98 -2.82
N CYS A 63 1.04 -4.47 -2.55
CA CYS A 63 1.23 -3.25 -1.77
C CYS A 63 1.76 -2.15 -2.69
N LEU A 64 1.01 -1.07 -2.82
CA LEU A 64 1.43 0.14 -3.51
C LEU A 64 1.94 1.13 -2.45
N ASP A 65 3.24 1.42 -2.48
CA ASP A 65 3.92 2.29 -1.51
C ASP A 65 4.54 3.54 -2.17
N PRO A 66 3.74 4.43 -2.77
CA PRO A 66 4.25 5.67 -3.36
C PRO A 66 4.58 6.70 -2.27
N ASP A 67 5.59 7.54 -2.50
CA ASP A 67 6.03 8.60 -1.57
C ASP A 67 4.90 9.45 -0.98
N ASN A 68 3.91 9.83 -1.80
CA ASN A 68 2.84 10.77 -1.43
C ASN A 68 1.44 10.14 -1.39
N GLY A 69 1.33 8.82 -1.53
CA GLY A 69 0.04 8.14 -1.59
C GLY A 69 -0.64 8.25 -2.95
N ILE A 70 -1.96 8.41 -2.96
CA ILE A 70 -2.78 8.45 -4.16
C ILE A 70 -2.76 9.84 -4.80
N GLU A 71 -2.80 9.88 -6.13
CA GLU A 71 -2.88 11.13 -6.88
C GLU A 71 -4.12 11.97 -6.48
N PRO A 72 -3.95 13.27 -6.16
CA PRO A 72 -5.06 14.17 -5.87
C PRO A 72 -5.96 14.41 -7.09
N LEU A 73 -7.28 14.45 -6.85
CA LEU A 73 -8.25 14.81 -7.88
C LEU A 73 -8.01 16.26 -8.35
N GLY A 74 -7.95 16.47 -9.67
CA GLY A 74 -7.79 17.79 -10.28
C GLY A 74 -6.35 18.19 -10.62
N MET A 75 -5.36 17.36 -10.31
CA MET A 75 -4.00 17.57 -10.82
C MET A 75 -3.96 17.20 -12.32
N LYS A 76 -4.03 18.21 -13.21
CA LYS A 76 -3.91 17.96 -14.65
C LYS A 76 -2.47 17.57 -14.97
N ARG A 77 -2.26 16.29 -15.28
CA ARG A 77 -0.99 15.70 -15.76
C ARG A 77 0.20 16.09 -14.89
N LEU A 78 0.42 15.34 -13.82
CA LEU A 78 1.70 15.36 -13.12
C LEU A 78 2.85 15.21 -14.13
N SER A 79 3.91 16.00 -13.95
CA SER A 79 5.15 15.77 -14.69
C SER A 79 5.61 14.32 -14.45
N ILE A 80 6.28 13.71 -15.44
CA ILE A 80 6.78 12.33 -15.35
C ILE A 80 7.53 12.08 -14.02
N ILE A 81 8.30 13.07 -13.57
CA ILE A 81 9.04 13.03 -12.30
C ILE A 81 8.12 12.94 -11.07
N LYS A 82 6.99 13.63 -11.09
CA LYS A 82 6.03 13.62 -9.98
C LYS A 82 5.12 12.39 -10.01
N GLN A 83 4.85 11.80 -11.18
CA GLN A 83 4.01 10.60 -11.29
C GLN A 83 4.55 9.42 -10.47
N GLY A 84 5.87 9.24 -10.40
CA GLY A 84 6.48 8.19 -9.58
C GLY A 84 6.24 8.33 -8.07
N LYS A 85 5.79 9.51 -7.61
CA LYS A 85 5.48 9.77 -6.20
C LYS A 85 4.05 9.45 -5.81
N TYR A 86 3.21 9.06 -6.77
CA TYR A 86 1.80 8.80 -6.54
C TYR A 86 1.38 7.47 -7.16
N THR A 87 0.42 6.81 -6.55
CA THR A 87 -0.38 5.76 -7.19
C THR A 87 -1.50 6.39 -8.00
N THR A 88 -1.68 5.89 -9.22
CA THR A 88 -2.76 6.30 -10.13
C THR A 88 -3.86 5.25 -10.13
N LEU A 89 -5.13 5.67 -10.15
CA LEU A 89 -6.28 4.78 -10.16
C LEU A 89 -6.48 4.02 -11.49
N GLU A 90 -5.69 4.35 -12.51
CA GLU A 90 -5.68 3.70 -13.83
C GLU A 90 -4.84 2.42 -13.87
N GLU A 91 -4.19 2.05 -12.78
CA GLU A 91 -3.44 0.79 -12.68
C GLU A 91 -4.42 -0.39 -12.64
N ASP A 92 -4.45 -1.19 -13.71
CA ASP A 92 -5.30 -2.37 -13.82
C ASP A 92 -4.79 -3.48 -12.91
N LEU A 93 -5.28 -3.49 -11.67
CA LEU A 93 -5.03 -4.53 -10.69
C LEU A 93 -6.23 -5.48 -10.58
N GLU A 94 -7.08 -5.60 -11.60
CA GLU A 94 -8.32 -6.39 -11.56
C GLU A 94 -8.09 -7.90 -11.37
N SER A 95 -6.88 -8.40 -11.60
CA SER A 95 -6.51 -9.80 -11.30
C SER A 95 -6.05 -10.07 -9.86
N VAL A 96 -5.85 -9.03 -9.03
CA VAL A 96 -5.30 -9.18 -7.67
C VAL A 96 -6.42 -9.26 -6.62
N GLU A 97 -6.41 -10.25 -5.72
CA GLU A 97 -7.45 -10.39 -4.69
C GLU A 97 -7.48 -9.20 -3.71
N HIS A 98 -6.28 -8.72 -3.31
CA HIS A 98 -6.10 -7.64 -2.35
C HIS A 98 -5.10 -6.60 -2.82
N VAL A 99 -5.50 -5.33 -2.72
CA VAL A 99 -4.61 -4.19 -2.98
C VAL A 99 -4.53 -3.33 -1.73
N MET A 100 -3.33 -3.16 -1.19
CA MET A 100 -3.06 -2.25 -0.10
C MET A 100 -2.36 -1.01 -0.65
N VAL A 101 -2.91 0.16 -0.39
CA VAL A 101 -2.39 1.44 -0.85
C VAL A 101 -1.95 2.26 0.34
N TYR A 102 -0.69 2.66 0.34
CA TYR A 102 -0.13 3.58 1.32
C TYR A 102 -0.66 5.00 1.12
N GLN A 103 -0.92 5.73 2.20
CA GLN A 103 -1.34 7.12 2.16
C GLN A 103 -0.76 7.93 3.32
N HIS A 104 -0.17 9.09 3.00
CA HIS A 104 0.19 10.10 3.97
C HIS A 104 -1.00 10.96 4.40
N PHE A 105 -1.06 11.30 5.67
CA PHE A 105 -1.95 12.37 6.14
C PHE A 105 -1.48 13.74 5.65
N ASN A 106 -2.42 14.55 5.22
CA ASN A 106 -2.26 15.98 5.13
C ASN A 106 -2.15 16.57 6.55
N ARG A 107 -1.12 17.39 6.77
CA ARG A 107 -0.80 18.02 8.07
C ARG A 107 -1.86 19.01 8.55
N LEU A 108 -2.72 19.50 7.65
CA LEU A 108 -3.70 20.57 7.95
C LEU A 108 -5.08 20.04 8.35
N LYS A 109 -5.32 18.72 8.26
CA LYS A 109 -6.62 18.10 8.57
C LYS A 109 -6.49 17.08 9.70
N LYS A 110 -7.59 16.82 10.42
CA LYS A 110 -7.64 15.76 11.43
C LYS A 110 -7.49 14.38 10.75
N HIS A 111 -6.74 13.47 11.38
CA HIS A 111 -6.45 12.16 10.80
C HIS A 111 -7.72 11.33 10.59
N ASP A 112 -8.61 11.27 11.58
CA ASP A 112 -9.84 10.47 11.50
C ASP A 112 -10.76 10.95 10.38
N GLN A 113 -10.89 12.28 10.22
CA GLN A 113 -11.63 12.87 9.11
C GLN A 113 -11.04 12.46 7.75
N GLN A 114 -9.72 12.49 7.62
CA GLN A 114 -9.05 12.08 6.38
C GLN A 114 -9.24 10.59 6.07
N MET A 115 -9.22 9.74 7.10
CA MET A 115 -9.48 8.31 6.94
C MET A 115 -10.93 8.05 6.49
N MET A 116 -11.91 8.76 7.07
CA MET A 116 -13.31 8.66 6.66
C MET A 116 -13.53 9.18 5.24
N GLU A 117 -13.00 10.37 4.90
CA GLU A 117 -13.05 10.93 3.54
C GLU A 117 -12.43 9.95 2.52
N ALA A 118 -11.30 9.32 2.87
CA ALA A 118 -10.66 8.31 2.02
C ALA A 118 -11.52 7.05 1.89
N LYS A 119 -12.07 6.55 2.99
CA LYS A 119 -12.95 5.36 2.99
C LYS A 119 -14.16 5.58 2.10
N GLU A 120 -14.89 6.66 2.31
CA GLU A 120 -16.09 7.00 1.52
C GLU A 120 -15.76 7.13 0.04
N ARG A 121 -14.69 7.86 -0.29
CA ARG A 121 -14.23 8.01 -1.68
C ARG A 121 -13.96 6.65 -2.34
N PHE A 122 -13.25 5.75 -1.65
CA PHE A 122 -12.91 4.45 -2.22
C PHE A 122 -14.09 3.49 -2.24
N GLN A 123 -15.00 3.57 -1.27
CA GLN A 123 -16.26 2.80 -1.30
C GLN A 123 -17.10 3.16 -2.51
N THR A 124 -17.25 4.45 -2.80
CA THR A 124 -17.94 4.92 -4.02
C THR A 124 -17.21 4.48 -5.28
N LEU A 125 -15.88 4.62 -5.32
CA LEU A 125 -15.10 4.26 -6.49
C LEU A 125 -15.14 2.76 -6.80
N TYR A 126 -15.14 1.90 -5.78
CA TYR A 126 -15.11 0.44 -5.90
C TYR A 126 -16.44 -0.22 -5.52
N GLU A 127 -17.55 0.51 -5.60
CA GLU A 127 -18.88 0.01 -5.25
C GLU A 127 -19.19 -1.29 -6.01
N GLY A 128 -19.60 -2.33 -5.28
CA GLY A 128 -19.88 -3.68 -5.81
C GLY A 128 -18.65 -4.48 -6.25
N ARG A 129 -17.45 -3.89 -6.28
CA ARG A 129 -16.21 -4.52 -6.76
C ARG A 129 -15.25 -4.94 -5.65
N ALA A 130 -15.14 -4.13 -4.59
CA ALA A 130 -14.26 -4.42 -3.47
C ALA A 130 -14.80 -3.88 -2.14
N ALA A 131 -14.54 -4.62 -1.06
CA ALA A 131 -14.62 -4.11 0.29
C ALA A 131 -13.42 -3.19 0.57
N VAL A 132 -13.68 -2.06 1.22
CA VAL A 132 -12.68 -1.05 1.57
C VAL A 132 -12.47 -1.04 3.08
N THR A 133 -11.23 -1.19 3.50
CA THR A 133 -10.82 -1.14 4.90
C THR A 133 -9.67 -0.16 5.07
N ILE A 134 -9.75 0.73 6.05
CA ILE A 134 -8.65 1.63 6.39
C ILE A 134 -7.91 1.09 7.59
N ILE A 135 -6.59 0.98 7.49
CA ILE A 135 -5.72 0.48 8.56
C ILE A 135 -4.76 1.59 8.98
N ARG A 136 -4.69 1.86 10.28
CA ARG A 136 -3.71 2.78 10.86
C ARG A 136 -2.97 2.12 12.01
N HIS A 137 -1.67 1.92 11.82
CA HIS A 137 -0.75 1.40 12.83
C HIS A 137 -0.22 2.58 13.67
N ASN A 138 -0.78 2.81 14.86
CA ASN A 138 -0.45 3.88 15.84
C ASN A 138 -1.07 5.29 15.58
N PRO A 139 -1.77 5.89 16.58
CA PRO A 139 -2.31 7.25 16.55
C PRO A 139 -1.33 8.41 16.33
N VAL A 140 -0.02 8.19 16.43
CA VAL A 140 1.00 9.23 16.22
C VAL A 140 1.60 9.16 14.81
N GLN A 141 1.42 8.05 14.09
CA GLN A 141 1.99 7.92 12.75
C GLN A 141 1.25 8.82 11.73
N PRO A 142 1.99 9.50 10.82
CA PRO A 142 1.43 10.40 9.82
C PRO A 142 0.94 9.65 8.57
N ARG A 143 0.54 8.39 8.73
CA ARG A 143 0.29 7.43 7.64
C ARG A 143 -0.89 6.54 7.97
N PHE A 144 -1.57 6.09 6.92
CA PHE A 144 -2.56 5.03 6.96
C PHE A 144 -2.50 4.22 5.67
N TYR A 145 -3.16 3.08 5.66
CA TYR A 145 -3.24 2.17 4.53
C TYR A 145 -4.70 1.96 4.15
N ILE A 146 -4.97 1.87 2.86
CA ILE A 146 -6.28 1.53 2.31
C ILE A 146 -6.17 0.12 1.75
N LEU A 147 -6.89 -0.83 2.34
CA LEU A 147 -6.99 -2.20 1.85
C LEU A 147 -8.28 -2.34 1.02
N LEU A 148 -8.11 -2.70 -0.24
CA LEU A 148 -9.18 -3.10 -1.16
C LEU A 148 -9.18 -4.62 -1.23
N SER A 149 -10.29 -5.24 -0.86
CA SER A 149 -10.47 -6.70 -0.94
C SER A 149 -11.61 -7.02 -1.88
N LYS A 150 -11.33 -7.70 -3.00
CA LYS A 150 -12.37 -7.99 -3.99
C LYS A 150 -13.45 -8.92 -3.46
N SER A 151 -14.65 -8.79 -4.06
CA SER A 151 -15.83 -9.57 -3.71
C SER A 151 -15.52 -11.07 -3.64
N GLY A 152 -15.93 -11.72 -2.54
CA GLY A 152 -15.66 -13.14 -2.28
C GLY A 152 -14.34 -13.44 -1.55
N HIS A 153 -13.45 -12.44 -1.41
CA HIS A 153 -12.14 -12.61 -0.78
C HIS A 153 -11.96 -11.77 0.49
N ALA A 154 -13.00 -11.12 1.01
CA ALA A 154 -12.90 -10.18 2.13
C ALA A 154 -12.03 -10.71 3.30
N ILE A 155 -10.98 -9.95 3.65
CA ILE A 155 -10.15 -10.24 4.81
C ILE A 155 -10.74 -9.52 6.02
N ASP A 156 -10.92 -10.25 7.13
CA ASP A 156 -11.08 -9.61 8.44
C ASP A 156 -9.72 -9.07 8.89
N ALA A 157 -9.40 -7.85 8.44
CA ALA A 157 -8.12 -7.22 8.69
C ALA A 157 -7.87 -7.00 10.18
N LYS A 158 -8.93 -6.72 10.94
CA LYS A 158 -8.84 -6.53 12.40
C LYS A 158 -8.43 -7.83 13.07
N HIS A 159 -9.16 -8.91 12.82
CA HIS A 159 -8.83 -10.22 13.38
C HIS A 159 -7.42 -10.69 12.97
N CYS A 160 -7.04 -10.49 11.70
CA CYS A 160 -5.72 -10.87 11.19
C CYS A 160 -4.58 -10.10 11.88
N LEU A 161 -4.73 -8.79 12.09
CA LEU A 161 -3.74 -7.95 12.76
C LEU A 161 -3.64 -8.29 14.25
N GLU A 162 -4.78 -8.48 14.92
CA GLU A 162 -4.84 -8.87 16.34
C GLU A 162 -4.17 -10.23 16.58
N HIS A 163 -4.36 -11.21 15.70
CA HIS A 163 -3.81 -12.55 15.86
C HIS A 163 -2.32 -12.67 15.47
N ARG A 164 -1.83 -11.90 14.48
CA ARG A 164 -0.48 -12.08 13.93
C ARG A 164 0.57 -11.13 14.50
N MET A 165 0.18 -9.95 15.00
CA MET A 165 1.17 -8.93 15.32
C MET A 165 1.65 -8.92 16.77
N TYR A 166 0.85 -8.80 17.84
CA TYR A 166 1.45 -8.63 19.19
C TYR A 166 0.53 -8.93 20.40
N ASP A 167 1.18 -9.36 21.49
CA ASP A 167 0.72 -9.26 22.89
C ASP A 167 0.23 -7.83 23.21
N SER A 168 -1.09 -7.67 23.42
CA SER A 168 -1.82 -6.63 24.18
C SER A 168 -1.51 -5.11 24.06
N ARG A 169 -0.51 -4.61 23.32
CA ARG A 169 -0.10 -3.17 23.40
C ARG A 169 -0.04 -2.37 22.09
N ALA A 170 -0.34 -2.96 20.95
CA ALA A 170 -0.32 -2.23 19.69
C ALA A 170 -1.68 -1.56 19.41
N PHE A 171 -1.70 -0.22 19.32
CA PHE A 171 -2.90 0.54 18.98
C PHE A 171 -3.10 0.59 17.46
N PHE A 172 -4.16 -0.04 16.99
CA PHE A 172 -4.61 0.05 15.61
C PHE A 172 -5.99 0.68 15.54
N SER A 173 -6.21 1.51 14.52
CA SER A 173 -7.54 1.92 14.11
C SER A 173 -7.84 1.24 12.79
N VAL A 174 -8.89 0.43 12.78
CA VAL A 174 -9.43 -0.21 11.58
C VAL A 174 -10.81 0.40 11.35
N LEU A 175 -10.99 1.07 10.22
CA LEU A 175 -12.28 1.63 9.79
C LEU A 175 -12.83 0.82 8.63
#